data_AF-A0A5A7ULH8-F1
#
_entry.id   AF-A0A5A7ULH8-F1
#
_cell.length_a   1.000
_cell.length_b   1.000
_cell.length_c   1.000
_cell.angle_alpha   90.00
_cell.angle_beta   90.00
_cell.angle_gamma   90.00
#
_symmetry.space_group_name_H-M   'P 1'
#
loop_
_entity.id
_entity.type
_entity.pdbx_description
1 polymer ?
#
loop_
_entity_poly.entity_id
_entity_poly.type
_entity_poly.pdbx_seq_one_letter_code
_entity_poly.pdbx_strand_id
1 'polypeptide(L)'
;MASMEVDSANSNTSDPDNPRFSVNVLQLLKSAQMQHGLRHGDYTRYRRYCTARLRRLYKSLKFTHGRGKYAKRAITQSTVSEVRYLHVVLYTAERAWSHAMEKRQLPDGPNPRQRIYLIGRLRKAVKWATLFAQLCASKGDSKTSLEAEAYASYMTGNLLFEQDQNWDTALLNFKRARAVYEELGKVGDLENQVLCRERVEELEPSIRYCLHKIGKSNLQASELLHIGEMEGPALDLFKAKLEVDRQRTVSAIERT
;
A
#
# COMPACT_ATOMS: atom_id res chain seq x y z
N MET A 1 -8.17 40.34 -43.67
CA MET A 1 -8.59 39.80 -42.36
C MET A 1 -7.84 38.49 -42.16
N ALA A 2 -7.19 38.35 -41.02
CA ALA A 2 -6.09 37.42 -40.77
C ALA A 2 -6.50 35.92 -40.80
N SER A 3 -5.62 35.11 -41.37
CA SER A 3 -5.60 33.65 -41.25
C SER A 3 -5.30 33.23 -39.82
N MET A 4 -6.06 32.27 -39.29
CA MET A 4 -5.69 31.47 -38.13
C MET A 4 -6.08 30.02 -38.40
N GLU A 5 -5.17 29.28 -39.04
CA GLU A 5 -5.10 27.83 -38.88
C GLU A 5 -4.61 27.56 -37.46
N VAL A 6 -5.45 26.91 -36.65
CA VAL A 6 -5.07 26.43 -35.32
C VAL A 6 -4.51 25.03 -35.50
N ASP A 7 -3.20 24.96 -35.61
CA ASP A 7 -2.46 23.71 -35.65
C ASP A 7 -2.06 23.28 -34.22
N SER A 8 -2.47 22.06 -33.87
CA SER A 8 -1.72 21.07 -33.08
C SER A 8 -1.24 21.38 -31.66
N ALA A 9 -1.74 20.59 -30.69
CA ALA A 9 -0.97 20.16 -29.51
C ALA A 9 -1.37 18.73 -29.10
N ASN A 10 -0.92 17.75 -29.90
CA ASN A 10 -0.94 16.35 -29.51
C ASN A 10 0.24 16.11 -28.55
N SER A 11 0.00 16.11 -27.24
CA SER A 11 1.01 16.04 -26.18
C SER A 11 1.54 14.61 -25.93
N ASN A 12 1.94 13.91 -26.98
CA ASN A 12 2.67 12.65 -26.88
C ASN A 12 4.11 12.81 -27.42
N THR A 13 4.88 13.71 -26.82
CA THR A 13 6.34 13.70 -26.97
C THR A 13 6.92 12.67 -26.01
N SER A 14 6.94 11.41 -26.42
CA SER A 14 7.83 10.42 -25.82
C SER A 14 9.27 10.77 -26.23
N ASP A 15 10.08 11.28 -25.30
CA ASP A 15 11.53 11.39 -25.50
C ASP A 15 12.08 9.99 -25.86
N PRO A 16 12.65 9.79 -27.06
CA PRO A 16 13.16 8.48 -27.47
C PRO A 16 14.32 7.98 -26.59
N ASP A 17 14.97 8.87 -25.83
CA ASP A 17 16.10 8.56 -24.95
C ASP A 17 15.72 8.08 -23.54
N ASN A 18 14.44 8.06 -23.17
CA ASN A 18 14.02 7.63 -21.83
C ASN A 18 12.86 6.63 -21.86
N PRO A 19 13.14 5.32 -22.03
CA PRO A 19 12.10 4.30 -22.13
C PRO A 19 11.22 4.30 -20.89
N ARG A 20 9.90 4.38 -21.11
CA ARG A 20 8.87 4.31 -20.07
C ARG A 20 8.52 2.85 -19.80
N PHE A 21 8.62 2.44 -18.54
CA PHE A 21 8.35 1.09 -18.09
C PHE A 21 6.89 0.92 -17.69
N SER A 22 6.26 -0.16 -18.16
CA SER A 22 4.91 -0.53 -17.76
C SER A 22 4.95 -1.62 -16.69
N VAL A 23 4.22 -1.43 -15.59
CA VAL A 23 4.01 -2.40 -14.51
C VAL A 23 2.56 -2.33 -14.07
N ASN A 24 1.84 -3.45 -14.17
CA ASN A 24 0.55 -3.60 -13.51
C ASN A 24 0.80 -3.94 -12.02
N VAL A 25 0.91 -2.90 -11.20
CA VAL A 25 1.33 -2.98 -9.79
C VAL A 25 0.30 -3.74 -8.99
N LEU A 26 -0.98 -3.43 -9.15
CA LEU A 26 -2.05 -4.08 -8.38
C LEU A 26 -2.14 -5.57 -8.71
N GLN A 27 -2.14 -5.93 -10.00
CA GLN A 27 -2.19 -7.33 -10.43
C GLN A 27 -0.94 -8.09 -9.98
N LEU A 28 0.25 -7.51 -10.15
CA LEU A 28 1.51 -8.11 -9.69
C LEU A 28 1.48 -8.36 -8.18
N LEU A 29 0.93 -7.42 -7.41
CA LEU A 29 0.81 -7.53 -5.97
C LEU A 29 -0.15 -8.64 -5.56
N LYS A 30 -1.39 -8.59 -6.06
CA LYS A 30 -2.46 -9.50 -5.67
C LYS A 30 -2.15 -10.94 -6.07
N SER A 31 -1.65 -11.16 -7.29
CA SER A 31 -1.20 -12.48 -7.74
C SER A 31 -0.10 -13.05 -6.84
N ALA A 32 0.93 -12.26 -6.53
CA ALA A 32 2.03 -12.70 -5.67
C ALA A 32 1.56 -12.99 -4.23
N GLN A 33 0.67 -12.16 -3.67
CA GLN A 33 0.11 -12.35 -2.33
C GLN A 33 -0.71 -13.64 -2.25
N MET A 34 -1.64 -13.85 -3.19
CA MET A 34 -2.52 -15.02 -3.22
C MET A 34 -1.74 -16.31 -3.43
N GLN A 35 -0.76 -16.33 -4.34
CA GLN A 35 0.03 -17.52 -4.64
C GLN A 35 1.00 -17.89 -3.51
N HIS A 36 1.44 -16.93 -2.71
CA HIS A 36 2.56 -17.12 -1.77
C HIS A 36 2.21 -16.90 -0.30
N GLY A 37 0.94 -17.10 0.09
CA GLY A 37 0.55 -17.32 1.48
C GLY A 37 -0.66 -16.53 1.95
N LEU A 38 -0.92 -15.35 1.38
CA LEU A 38 -1.98 -14.48 1.89
C LEU A 38 -3.39 -14.99 1.62
N ARG A 39 -3.58 -15.93 0.69
CA ARG A 39 -4.84 -16.67 0.55
C ARG A 39 -5.28 -17.35 1.86
N HIS A 40 -4.34 -17.70 2.73
CA HIS A 40 -4.58 -18.30 4.04
C HIS A 40 -4.07 -17.44 5.21
N GLY A 41 -3.82 -16.14 4.98
CA GLY A 41 -3.27 -15.25 6.01
C GLY A 41 -1.82 -15.52 6.42
N ASP A 42 -1.04 -16.31 5.67
CA ASP A 42 0.35 -16.62 6.03
C ASP A 42 1.33 -15.53 5.53
N TYR A 43 1.46 -14.48 6.33
CA TYR A 43 2.42 -13.40 6.07
C TYR A 43 3.88 -13.85 6.20
N THR A 44 4.18 -14.86 7.01
CA THR A 44 5.55 -15.37 7.17
C THR A 44 6.02 -15.99 5.85
N ARG A 45 5.16 -16.78 5.19
CA ARG A 45 5.43 -17.38 3.89
C ARG A 45 5.59 -16.32 2.80
N TYR A 46 4.73 -15.31 2.77
CA TYR A 46 4.85 -14.23 1.79
C TYR A 46 6.14 -13.41 1.98
N ARG A 47 6.54 -13.13 3.22
CA ARG A 47 7.82 -12.48 3.54
C ARG A 47 9.02 -13.29 3.05
N ARG A 48 8.99 -14.62 3.23
CA ARG A 48 10.03 -15.55 2.72
C ARG A 48 10.08 -15.52 1.20
N TYR A 49 8.92 -15.52 0.53
CA TYR A 49 8.83 -15.34 -0.92
C TYR A 49 9.47 -14.03 -1.37
N CYS A 50 9.08 -12.89 -0.77
CA CYS A 50 9.65 -11.58 -1.12
C CYS A 50 11.18 -11.56 -0.95
N THR A 51 11.69 -12.21 0.11
CA THR A 51 13.14 -12.33 0.34
C THR A 51 13.83 -13.13 -0.77
N ALA A 52 13.27 -14.27 -1.17
CA ALA A 52 13.80 -15.09 -2.25
C ALA A 52 13.70 -14.37 -3.61
N ARG A 53 12.58 -13.68 -3.88
CA ARG A 53 12.34 -12.88 -5.09
C ARG A 53 13.36 -11.75 -5.20
N LEU A 54 13.58 -10.99 -4.12
CA LEU A 54 14.61 -9.95 -4.06
C LEU A 54 16.01 -10.52 -4.33
N ARG A 55 16.38 -11.65 -3.69
CA ARG A 55 17.68 -12.29 -3.95
C ARG A 55 17.88 -12.61 -5.43
N ARG A 56 16.85 -13.16 -6.11
CA ARG A 56 16.89 -13.46 -7.54
C ARG A 56 17.02 -12.18 -8.38
N LEU A 57 16.24 -11.15 -8.08
CA LEU A 57 16.29 -9.86 -8.79
C LEU A 57 17.67 -9.19 -8.66
N TYR A 58 18.21 -9.09 -7.44
CA TYR A 58 19.55 -8.54 -7.22
C TYR A 58 20.63 -9.33 -7.97
N LYS A 59 20.54 -10.67 -8.02
CA LYS A 59 21.47 -11.52 -8.77
C LYS A 59 21.32 -11.30 -10.28
N SER A 60 20.10 -11.26 -10.81
CA SER A 60 19.84 -11.11 -12.24
C SER A 60 20.23 -9.73 -12.78
N LEU A 61 20.08 -8.69 -11.95
CA LEU A 61 20.50 -7.33 -12.26
C LEU A 61 22.00 -7.07 -12.04
N LYS A 62 22.74 -8.06 -11.51
CA LYS A 62 24.13 -7.86 -11.03
C LYS A 62 24.23 -6.66 -10.07
N PHE A 63 23.18 -6.41 -9.30
CA PHE A 63 23.00 -5.24 -8.43
C PHE A 63 23.25 -5.56 -6.94
N THR A 64 24.15 -6.49 -6.62
CA THR A 64 24.40 -6.91 -5.23
C THR A 64 25.19 -5.86 -4.44
N HIS A 65 24.99 -5.82 -3.12
CA HIS A 65 25.66 -4.88 -2.20
C HIS A 65 27.08 -5.33 -1.80
N GLY A 66 27.89 -5.74 -2.79
CA GLY A 66 29.23 -6.29 -2.58
C GLY A 66 29.26 -7.83 -2.41
N ARG A 67 30.47 -8.41 -2.47
CA ARG A 67 30.78 -9.79 -2.11
C ARG A 67 31.71 -9.73 -0.89
N GLY A 68 31.30 -10.30 0.24
CA GLY A 68 32.04 -10.18 1.51
C GLY A 68 31.61 -8.96 2.32
N LYS A 69 32.25 -7.80 2.11
CA LYS A 69 31.90 -6.55 2.81
C LYS A 69 30.65 -5.91 2.22
N TYR A 70 29.74 -5.45 3.08
CA TYR A 70 28.55 -4.75 2.67
C TYR A 70 28.89 -3.37 2.08
N ALA A 71 28.50 -3.16 0.82
CA ALA A 71 28.60 -1.90 0.10
C ALA A 71 27.21 -1.50 -0.42
N LYS A 72 26.56 -0.55 0.25
CA LYS A 72 25.21 -0.12 -0.12
C LYS A 72 25.21 0.49 -1.52
N ARG A 73 24.34 -0.03 -2.38
CA ARG A 73 24.05 0.53 -3.71
C ARG A 73 22.65 1.12 -3.68
N ALA A 74 22.55 2.43 -3.87
CA ALA A 74 21.26 3.11 -3.89
C ALA A 74 20.58 2.94 -5.25
N ILE A 75 19.26 2.79 -5.24
CA ILE A 75 18.44 2.80 -6.46
C ILE A 75 17.99 4.25 -6.66
N THR A 76 18.56 4.91 -7.66
CA THR A 76 18.22 6.27 -8.11
C THR A 76 17.64 6.21 -9.53
N GLN A 77 17.10 7.32 -10.04
CA GLN A 77 16.54 7.39 -11.39
C GLN A 77 17.54 6.93 -12.47
N SER A 78 18.82 7.28 -12.34
CA SER A 78 19.88 6.87 -13.27
C SER A 78 20.20 5.37 -13.21
N THR A 79 19.96 4.71 -12.09
CA THR A 79 20.18 3.25 -11.97
C THR A 79 19.06 2.40 -12.56
N VAL A 80 17.87 2.98 -12.75
CA VAL A 80 16.70 2.27 -13.28
C VAL A 80 16.84 2.17 -14.80
N SER A 81 17.60 1.16 -15.24
CA SER A 81 17.79 0.83 -16.66
C SER A 81 16.75 -0.14 -17.20
N GLU A 82 16.03 -0.85 -16.32
CA GLU A 82 15.04 -1.86 -16.67
C GLU A 82 13.93 -1.94 -15.61
N VAL A 83 12.75 -2.45 -16.00
CA VAL A 83 11.57 -2.69 -15.14
C VAL A 83 11.92 -3.45 -13.84
N ARG A 84 12.87 -4.39 -13.90
CA ARG A 84 13.26 -5.22 -12.76
C ARG A 84 13.76 -4.40 -11.56
N TYR A 85 14.30 -3.20 -11.75
CA TYR A 85 14.66 -2.31 -10.65
C TYR A 85 13.43 -1.80 -9.89
N LEU A 86 12.34 -1.48 -10.59
CA LEU A 86 11.07 -1.10 -9.97
C LEU A 86 10.52 -2.26 -9.12
N HIS A 87 10.62 -3.49 -9.63
CA HIS A 87 10.27 -4.69 -8.85
C HIS A 87 11.13 -4.83 -7.58
N VAL A 88 12.43 -4.52 -7.61
CA VAL A 88 13.28 -4.57 -6.40
C VAL A 88 12.75 -3.61 -5.33
N VAL A 89 12.35 -2.40 -5.71
CA VAL A 89 11.84 -1.40 -4.77
C VAL A 89 10.48 -1.85 -4.21
N LEU A 90 9.56 -2.29 -5.08
CA LEU A 90 8.24 -2.80 -4.70
C LEU A 90 8.34 -3.99 -3.73
N TYR A 91 9.11 -5.04 -4.07
CA TYR A 91 9.25 -6.21 -3.19
C TYR A 91 10.01 -5.89 -1.89
N THR A 92 10.80 -4.81 -1.85
CA THR A 92 11.42 -4.34 -0.60
C THR A 92 10.40 -3.69 0.32
N ALA A 93 9.45 -2.93 -0.23
CA ALA A 93 8.29 -2.41 0.50
C ALA A 93 7.40 -3.55 1.00
N GLU A 94 7.01 -4.48 0.13
CA GLU A 94 6.17 -5.64 0.47
C GLU A 94 6.76 -6.52 1.56
N ARG A 95 8.07 -6.82 1.50
CA ARG A 95 8.72 -7.59 2.56
C ARG A 95 8.65 -6.88 3.92
N ALA A 96 8.76 -5.56 3.94
CA ALA A 96 8.66 -4.78 5.18
C ALA A 96 7.22 -4.74 5.70
N TRP A 97 6.25 -4.52 4.81
CA TRP A 97 4.82 -4.53 5.11
C TRP A 97 4.37 -5.91 5.63
N SER A 98 4.71 -6.99 4.94
CA SER A 98 4.41 -8.37 5.33
C SER A 98 4.97 -8.72 6.71
N HIS A 99 6.17 -8.25 7.05
CA HIS A 99 6.72 -8.42 8.40
C HIS A 99 5.91 -7.64 9.45
N ALA A 100 5.43 -6.44 9.12
CA ALA A 100 4.55 -5.70 10.02
C ALA A 100 3.24 -6.49 10.26
N MET A 101 2.63 -7.01 9.20
CA MET A 101 1.38 -7.75 9.27
C MET A 101 1.51 -9.09 10.01
N GLU A 102 2.64 -9.79 9.89
CA GLU A 102 2.95 -10.98 10.69
C GLU A 102 2.94 -10.68 12.19
N LYS A 103 3.41 -9.50 12.60
CA LYS A 103 3.34 -9.07 14.01
C LYS A 103 1.95 -8.57 14.40
N ARG A 104 1.18 -8.10 13.43
CA ARG A 104 -0.19 -7.64 13.64
C ARG A 104 -1.13 -8.80 13.94
N GLN A 105 -1.03 -9.89 13.17
CA GLN A 105 -1.93 -11.04 13.24
C GLN A 105 -1.50 -12.12 14.24
N LEU A 106 -0.81 -11.73 15.31
CA LEU A 106 -0.61 -12.67 16.41
C LEU A 106 -1.97 -12.97 17.07
N PRO A 107 -2.24 -14.20 17.53
CA PRO A 107 -3.53 -14.56 18.14
C PRO A 107 -3.95 -13.62 19.28
N ASP A 108 -3.00 -13.23 20.12
CA ASP A 108 -3.21 -12.31 21.25
C ASP A 108 -3.00 -10.82 20.87
N GLY A 109 -2.78 -10.55 19.59
CA GLY A 109 -2.30 -9.25 19.10
C GLY A 109 -0.84 -8.94 19.51
N PRO A 110 -0.27 -7.84 18.99
CA PRO A 110 1.09 -7.43 19.36
C PRO A 110 1.12 -6.77 20.75
N ASN A 111 2.03 -7.24 21.61
CA ASN A 111 2.36 -6.54 22.85
C ASN A 111 3.00 -5.15 22.57
N PRO A 112 3.15 -4.24 23.56
CA PRO A 112 3.64 -2.89 23.31
C PRO A 112 5.01 -2.81 22.60
N ARG A 113 5.95 -3.71 22.93
CA ARG A 113 7.27 -3.77 22.26
C ARG A 113 7.13 -4.25 20.81
N GLN A 114 6.30 -5.26 20.56
CA GLN A 114 6.00 -5.76 19.23
C GLN A 114 5.28 -4.70 18.38
N ARG A 115 4.39 -3.88 18.98
CA ARG A 115 3.73 -2.77 18.31
C ARG A 115 4.73 -1.70 17.85
N ILE A 116 5.69 -1.31 18.69
CA ILE A 116 6.78 -0.39 18.30
C ILE A 116 7.55 -0.93 17.09
N TYR A 117 7.87 -2.23 17.13
CA TYR A 117 8.58 -2.89 16.03
C TYR A 117 7.75 -2.94 14.74
N LEU A 118 6.46 -3.28 14.84
CA LEU A 118 5.50 -3.28 13.74
C LEU A 118 5.44 -1.90 13.06
N ILE A 119 5.29 -0.83 13.85
CA ILE A 119 5.27 0.55 13.33
C ILE A 119 6.59 0.88 12.64
N GLY A 120 7.73 0.47 13.22
CA GLY A 120 9.05 0.61 12.58
C GLY A 120 9.13 -0.11 11.23
N ARG A 121 8.50 -1.27 11.08
CA ARG A 121 8.39 -2.00 9.81
C ARG A 121 7.50 -1.26 8.80
N LEU A 122 6.38 -0.70 9.22
CA LEU A 122 5.52 0.11 8.35
C LEU A 122 6.19 1.40 7.88
N ARG A 123 6.93 2.11 8.75
CA ARG A 123 7.74 3.27 8.33
C ARG A 123 8.72 2.89 7.23
N LYS A 124 9.34 1.72 7.36
CA LYS A 124 10.24 1.19 6.33
C LYS A 124 9.46 0.89 5.03
N ALA A 125 8.29 0.27 5.11
CA ALA A 125 7.45 0.02 3.95
C ALA A 125 7.07 1.32 3.21
N VAL A 126 6.60 2.34 3.95
CA VAL A 126 6.28 3.67 3.40
C VAL A 126 7.50 4.32 2.73
N LYS A 127 8.69 4.25 3.34
CA LYS A 127 9.92 4.79 2.74
C LYS A 127 10.23 4.14 1.38
N TRP A 128 10.00 2.84 1.23
CA TRP A 128 10.22 2.16 -0.04
C TRP A 128 9.09 2.39 -1.03
N ALA A 129 7.83 2.47 -0.58
CA ALA A 129 6.68 2.76 -1.42
C ALA A 129 6.73 4.19 -2.00
N THR A 130 7.17 5.16 -1.20
CA THR A 130 7.39 6.54 -1.66
C THR A 130 8.51 6.62 -2.69
N LEU A 131 9.64 5.93 -2.48
CA LEU A 131 10.69 5.81 -3.50
C LEU A 131 10.17 5.12 -4.77
N PHE A 132 9.34 4.08 -4.63
CA PHE A 132 8.73 3.38 -5.76
C PHE A 132 7.87 4.35 -6.60
N ALA A 133 6.97 5.10 -5.95
CA ALA A 133 6.15 6.12 -6.63
C ALA A 133 6.99 7.18 -7.34
N GLN A 134 8.06 7.68 -6.69
CA GLN A 134 8.98 8.66 -7.30
C GLN A 134 9.68 8.10 -8.55
N LEU A 135 10.16 6.85 -8.49
CA LEU A 135 10.81 6.21 -9.63
C LEU A 135 9.80 5.94 -10.75
N CYS A 136 8.59 5.48 -10.44
CA CYS A 136 7.52 5.28 -11.42
C CYS A 136 7.10 6.60 -12.08
N ALA A 137 6.97 7.72 -11.36
CA ALA A 137 6.70 9.01 -11.97
C ALA A 137 7.79 9.42 -13.01
N SER A 138 9.06 9.11 -12.72
CA SER A 138 10.18 9.46 -13.59
C SER A 138 10.44 8.49 -14.76
N LYS A 139 10.16 7.19 -14.57
CA LYS A 139 10.57 6.10 -15.47
C LYS A 139 9.43 5.19 -15.90
N GLY A 140 8.27 5.29 -15.27
CA GLY A 140 7.08 4.53 -15.59
C GLY A 140 6.16 5.26 -16.55
N ASP A 141 5.27 4.52 -17.22
CA ASP A 141 4.13 5.10 -17.94
C ASP A 141 3.11 5.74 -16.96
N SER A 142 2.12 6.45 -17.52
CA SER A 142 1.12 7.16 -16.73
C SER A 142 0.33 6.23 -15.82
N LYS A 143 -0.05 5.05 -16.31
CA LYS A 143 -0.80 4.04 -15.53
C LYS A 143 0.02 3.54 -14.35
N THR A 144 1.27 3.13 -14.58
CA THR A 144 2.21 2.66 -13.55
C THR A 144 2.46 3.73 -12.50
N SER A 145 2.56 4.99 -12.93
CA SER A 145 2.75 6.13 -12.03
C SER A 145 1.57 6.31 -11.07
N LEU A 146 0.34 6.29 -11.60
CA LEU A 146 -0.89 6.37 -10.80
C LEU A 146 -1.03 5.19 -9.84
N GLU A 147 -0.81 3.96 -10.33
CA GLU A 147 -0.86 2.77 -9.47
C GLU A 147 0.18 2.80 -8.35
N ALA A 148 1.38 3.30 -8.63
CA ALA A 148 2.44 3.44 -7.64
C ALA A 148 2.10 4.51 -6.59
N GLU A 149 1.44 5.61 -6.97
CA GLU A 149 0.94 6.63 -6.05
C GLU A 149 -0.17 6.08 -5.14
N ALA A 150 -1.12 5.32 -5.70
CA ALA A 150 -2.16 4.65 -4.94
C ALA A 150 -1.57 3.67 -3.91
N TYR A 151 -0.56 2.90 -4.32
CA TYR A 151 0.18 1.99 -3.44
C TYR A 151 0.91 2.73 -2.31
N ALA A 152 1.59 3.84 -2.61
CA ALA A 152 2.27 4.66 -1.61
C ALA A 152 1.28 5.30 -0.63
N SER A 153 0.14 5.79 -1.12
CA SER A 153 -0.95 6.33 -0.31
C SER A 153 -1.52 5.26 0.62
N TYR A 154 -1.79 4.05 0.10
CA TYR A 154 -2.22 2.92 0.92
C TYR A 154 -1.23 2.58 2.04
N MET A 155 0.07 2.49 1.73
CA MET A 155 1.08 2.18 2.73
C MET A 155 1.16 3.27 3.81
N THR A 156 1.04 4.53 3.41
CA THR A 156 1.04 5.69 4.32
C THR A 156 -0.19 5.68 5.23
N GLY A 157 -1.37 5.40 4.66
CA GLY A 157 -2.61 5.22 5.40
C GLY A 157 -2.48 4.14 6.48
N ASN A 158 -1.93 2.96 6.14
CA ASN A 158 -1.71 1.89 7.12
C ASN A 158 -0.75 2.29 8.24
N LEU A 159 0.33 3.00 7.92
CA LEU A 159 1.26 3.47 8.95
C LEU A 159 0.55 4.40 9.95
N LEU A 160 -0.15 5.42 9.46
CA LEU A 160 -0.84 6.39 10.31
C LEU A 160 -1.96 5.73 11.12
N PHE A 161 -2.69 4.81 10.48
CA PHE A 161 -3.71 4.00 11.14
C PHE A 161 -3.15 3.18 12.31
N GLU A 162 -1.97 2.56 12.16
CA GLU A 162 -1.33 1.81 13.25
C GLU A 162 -0.67 2.68 14.31
N GLN A 163 -0.36 3.95 14.00
CA GLN A 163 0.14 4.90 14.99
C GLN A 163 -0.97 5.41 15.92
N ASP A 164 -2.24 5.24 15.54
CA ASP A 164 -3.41 5.82 16.21
C ASP A 164 -3.33 7.36 16.32
N GLN A 165 -2.77 8.00 15.29
CA GLN A 165 -2.53 9.45 15.23
C GLN A 165 -2.82 9.98 13.82
N ASN A 166 -3.18 11.27 13.72
CA ASN A 166 -3.42 11.99 12.45
C ASN A 166 -4.46 11.30 11.55
N TRP A 167 -5.64 11.01 12.12
CA TRP A 167 -6.73 10.31 11.44
C TRP A 167 -7.16 11.01 10.13
N ASP A 168 -7.14 12.34 10.08
CA ASP A 168 -7.44 13.11 8.87
C ASP A 168 -6.46 12.81 7.73
N THR A 169 -5.17 12.75 8.06
CA THR A 169 -4.13 12.41 7.08
C THR A 169 -4.23 10.95 6.66
N ALA A 170 -4.53 10.04 7.59
CA ALA A 170 -4.78 8.63 7.27
C ALA A 170 -5.97 8.49 6.31
N LEU A 171 -7.09 9.14 6.62
CA LEU A 171 -8.30 9.17 5.80
C LEU A 171 -8.03 9.72 4.41
N LEU A 172 -7.31 10.84 4.31
CA LEU A 172 -6.94 11.44 3.02
C LEU A 172 -6.13 10.46 2.17
N ASN A 173 -5.17 9.76 2.76
CA ASN A 173 -4.35 8.77 2.06
C ASN A 173 -5.19 7.56 1.59
N PHE A 174 -6.11 7.06 2.43
CA PHE A 174 -7.02 5.99 2.00
C PHE A 174 -7.99 6.43 0.91
N LYS A 175 -8.55 7.64 1.00
CA LYS A 175 -9.41 8.21 -0.05
C LYS A 175 -8.67 8.40 -1.37
N ARG A 176 -7.41 8.87 -1.34
CA ARG A 176 -6.56 8.95 -2.53
C ARG A 176 -6.34 7.59 -3.17
N ALA A 177 -5.97 6.59 -2.38
CA ALA A 177 -5.80 5.22 -2.89
C ALA A 177 -7.11 4.68 -3.49
N ARG A 178 -8.25 4.86 -2.79
CA ARG A 178 -9.59 4.47 -3.26
C ARG A 178 -9.94 5.11 -4.60
N ALA A 179 -9.84 6.43 -4.71
CA ALA A 179 -10.19 7.17 -5.92
C ALA A 179 -9.38 6.69 -7.14
N VAL A 180 -8.07 6.47 -6.97
CA VAL A 180 -7.24 5.96 -8.07
C VAL A 180 -7.66 4.55 -8.48
N TYR A 181 -7.91 3.64 -7.53
CA TYR A 181 -8.36 2.29 -7.88
C TYR A 181 -9.77 2.27 -8.50
N GLU A 182 -10.67 3.17 -8.09
CA GLU A 182 -11.97 3.33 -8.75
C GLU A 182 -11.83 3.76 -10.22
N GLU A 183 -10.98 4.75 -10.50
CA GLU A 183 -10.75 5.20 -11.88
C GLU A 183 -10.04 4.13 -12.73
N LEU A 184 -9.05 3.43 -12.16
CA LEU A 184 -8.37 2.33 -12.85
C LEU A 184 -9.32 1.17 -13.14
N GLY A 185 -10.30 0.93 -12.28
CA GLY A 185 -11.36 -0.05 -12.51
C GLY A 185 -12.20 0.28 -13.73
N LYS A 186 -12.49 1.55 -14.02
CA LYS A 186 -13.33 1.94 -15.17
C LYS A 186 -12.67 1.71 -16.53
N VAL A 187 -11.34 1.79 -16.58
CA VAL A 187 -10.54 1.78 -17.83
C VAL A 187 -9.87 0.42 -18.07
N GLY A 188 -9.90 -0.49 -17.09
CA GLY A 188 -9.25 -1.80 -17.15
C GLY A 188 -10.06 -2.90 -17.83
N ASP A 189 -9.37 -4.00 -18.14
CA ASP A 189 -9.99 -5.29 -18.47
C ASP A 189 -10.75 -5.89 -17.27
N LEU A 190 -11.49 -6.98 -17.51
CA LEU A 190 -12.33 -7.61 -16.48
C LEU A 190 -11.52 -8.05 -15.26
N GLU A 191 -10.29 -8.53 -15.45
CA GLU A 191 -9.41 -8.91 -14.35
C GLU A 191 -9.01 -7.68 -13.51
N ASN A 192 -8.57 -6.57 -14.13
CA ASN A 192 -8.26 -5.34 -13.40
C ASN A 192 -9.48 -4.75 -12.71
N GLN A 193 -10.67 -4.82 -13.32
CA GLN A 193 -11.92 -4.39 -12.72
C GLN A 193 -12.20 -5.11 -11.40
N VAL A 194 -12.10 -6.44 -11.41
CA VAL A 194 -12.31 -7.27 -10.21
C VAL A 194 -11.28 -6.93 -9.14
N LEU A 195 -10.00 -6.87 -9.50
CA LEU A 195 -8.93 -6.55 -8.55
C LEU A 195 -9.07 -5.15 -7.94
N CYS A 196 -9.47 -4.16 -8.75
CA CYS A 196 -9.70 -2.80 -8.27
C CYS A 196 -10.90 -2.73 -7.32
N ARG A 197 -12.00 -3.43 -7.65
CA ARG A 197 -13.18 -3.51 -6.78
C ARG A 197 -12.84 -4.14 -5.43
N GLU A 198 -12.22 -5.31 -5.43
CA GLU A 198 -11.74 -5.98 -4.21
C GLU A 198 -10.84 -5.05 -3.39
N ARG A 199 -9.96 -4.31 -4.07
CA ARG A 199 -9.08 -3.36 -3.40
C ARG A 199 -9.81 -2.19 -2.76
N VAL A 200 -10.85 -1.66 -3.41
CA VAL A 200 -11.70 -0.60 -2.85
C VAL A 200 -12.46 -1.12 -1.62
N GLU A 201 -13.05 -2.31 -1.70
CA GLU A 201 -13.75 -2.97 -0.59
C GLU A 201 -12.83 -3.19 0.62
N GLU A 202 -11.57 -3.57 0.40
CA GLU A 202 -10.56 -3.72 1.47
C GLU A 202 -10.25 -2.40 2.21
N LEU A 203 -10.34 -1.26 1.53
CA LEU A 203 -10.05 0.06 2.12
C LEU A 203 -11.21 0.57 2.97
N GLU A 204 -12.44 0.15 2.66
CA GLU A 204 -13.67 0.71 3.21
C GLU A 204 -13.77 0.61 4.75
N PRO A 205 -13.40 -0.50 5.41
CA PRO A 205 -13.38 -0.56 6.88
C PRO A 205 -12.40 0.46 7.49
N SER A 206 -11.26 0.68 6.85
CA SER A 206 -10.25 1.64 7.34
C SER A 206 -10.73 3.09 7.17
N ILE A 207 -11.39 3.39 6.06
CA ILE A 207 -12.00 4.71 5.78
C ILE A 207 -13.11 4.99 6.79
N ARG A 208 -14.05 4.06 6.98
CA ARG A 208 -15.14 4.18 7.97
C ARG A 208 -14.61 4.36 9.38
N TYR A 209 -13.57 3.62 9.77
CA TYR A 209 -12.96 3.79 11.09
C TYR A 209 -12.30 5.16 11.26
N CYS A 210 -11.57 5.66 10.26
CA CYS A 210 -10.98 6.99 10.33
C CYS A 210 -12.08 8.06 10.43
N LEU A 211 -13.12 7.97 9.60
CA LEU A 211 -14.29 8.84 9.66
C LEU A 211 -14.97 8.80 11.02
N HIS A 212 -15.13 7.62 11.61
CA HIS A 212 -15.70 7.47 12.94
C HIS A 212 -14.76 7.97 14.04
N LYS A 213 -13.42 7.89 13.91
CA LYS A 213 -12.49 8.50 14.89
C LYS A 213 -12.50 10.02 14.82
N ILE A 214 -12.52 10.58 13.61
CA ILE A 214 -12.71 12.02 13.37
C ILE A 214 -14.11 12.46 13.83
N GLY A 215 -15.11 11.65 13.54
CA GLY A 215 -16.51 11.84 13.90
C GLY A 215 -16.79 11.59 15.37
N LYS A 216 -16.04 10.77 16.10
CA LYS A 216 -16.09 10.67 17.58
C LYS A 216 -15.54 11.92 18.24
N SER A 217 -14.67 12.67 17.57
CA SER A 217 -14.36 14.05 17.95
C SER A 217 -15.58 15.00 17.79
N ASN A 218 -16.62 14.61 17.02
CA ASN A 218 -17.82 15.39 16.70
C ASN A 218 -19.19 14.68 16.95
N LEU A 219 -19.21 13.49 17.58
CA LEU A 219 -20.31 12.52 17.83
C LEU A 219 -21.32 12.14 16.71
N GLN A 220 -21.43 10.83 16.38
CA GLN A 220 -22.64 9.96 16.52
C GLN A 220 -22.33 8.47 16.16
N ALA A 221 -23.01 7.53 16.83
CA ALA A 221 -22.65 6.09 16.93
C ALA A 221 -23.62 5.10 16.23
N SER A 222 -24.48 5.57 15.31
CA SER A 222 -25.59 4.76 14.76
C SER A 222 -25.26 3.90 13.53
N GLU A 223 -24.11 4.09 12.86
CA GLU A 223 -23.77 3.39 11.60
C GLU A 223 -23.08 2.01 11.79
N LEU A 224 -22.85 1.59 13.03
CA LEU A 224 -22.01 0.41 13.38
C LEU A 224 -22.69 -0.96 13.17
N LEU A 225 -23.99 -1.01 12.88
CA LEU A 225 -24.76 -2.26 12.89
C LEU A 225 -24.75 -3.07 11.58
N HIS A 226 -24.16 -2.56 10.49
CA HIS A 226 -24.18 -3.22 9.17
C HIS A 226 -22.83 -3.86 8.74
N ILE A 227 -21.88 -4.03 9.66
CA ILE A 227 -20.48 -4.41 9.33
C ILE A 227 -20.19 -5.91 9.59
N GLY A 228 -21.17 -6.67 10.10
CA GLY A 228 -20.99 -8.06 10.52
C GLY A 228 -20.66 -9.08 9.42
N GLU A 229 -20.91 -8.75 8.14
CA GLU A 229 -20.97 -9.74 7.05
C GLU A 229 -19.73 -9.76 6.12
N MET A 230 -18.72 -8.90 6.32
CA MET A 230 -17.52 -8.88 5.47
C MET A 230 -16.34 -9.66 6.09
N GLU A 231 -15.42 -10.17 5.27
CA GLU A 231 -14.18 -10.84 5.70
C GLU A 231 -12.95 -10.06 5.19
N GLY A 232 -11.91 -9.89 6.03
CA GLY A 232 -10.63 -9.34 5.59
C GLY A 232 -9.69 -8.84 6.71
N PRO A 233 -8.37 -8.78 6.49
CA PRO A 233 -7.38 -8.43 7.52
C PRO A 233 -7.50 -7.02 8.11
N ALA A 234 -8.10 -6.09 7.36
CA ALA A 234 -8.40 -4.73 7.82
C ALA A 234 -9.63 -4.70 8.75
N LEU A 235 -10.55 -5.64 8.57
CA LEU A 235 -11.76 -5.76 9.37
C LEU A 235 -11.51 -6.44 10.72
N ASP A 236 -10.60 -7.42 10.79
CA ASP A 236 -10.23 -8.05 12.07
C ASP A 236 -9.58 -7.04 13.02
N LEU A 237 -8.74 -6.15 12.47
CA LEU A 237 -8.17 -5.03 13.20
C LEU A 237 -9.24 -4.02 13.62
N PHE A 238 -10.21 -3.76 12.76
CA PHE A 238 -11.37 -2.90 13.08
C PHE A 238 -12.19 -3.49 14.23
N LYS A 239 -12.53 -4.78 14.18
CA LYS A 239 -13.25 -5.51 15.24
C LYS A 239 -12.46 -5.48 16.56
N ALA A 240 -11.16 -5.77 16.53
CA ALA A 240 -10.31 -5.72 17.71
C ALA A 240 -10.20 -4.31 18.31
N LYS A 241 -10.03 -3.27 17.47
CA LYS A 241 -9.96 -1.88 17.94
C LYS A 241 -11.32 -1.37 18.47
N LEU A 242 -12.43 -1.77 17.85
CA LEU A 242 -13.77 -1.45 18.35
C LEU A 242 -14.04 -2.11 19.70
N GLU A 243 -13.65 -3.37 19.87
CA GLU A 243 -13.87 -4.09 21.11
C GLU A 243 -13.05 -3.49 22.27
N VAL A 244 -11.80 -3.11 22.01
CA VAL A 244 -10.97 -2.38 22.98
C VAL A 244 -11.58 -1.01 23.33
N ASP A 245 -12.05 -0.26 22.33
CA ASP A 245 -12.75 1.02 22.56
C ASP A 245 -14.04 0.84 23.37
N ARG A 246 -14.83 -0.20 23.08
CA ARG A 246 -16.08 -0.54 23.77
C ARG A 246 -15.82 -0.88 25.23
N GLN A 247 -14.81 -1.70 25.50
CA GLN A 247 -14.40 -2.05 26.86
C GLN A 247 -13.89 -0.83 27.64
N ARG A 248 -13.18 0.10 26.99
CA ARG A 248 -12.77 1.38 27.61
C ARG A 248 -13.95 2.28 27.95
N THR A 249 -14.96 2.35 27.09
CA THR A 249 -16.18 3.13 27.38
C THR A 249 -17.01 2.50 28.49
N VAL A 250 -17.18 1.17 28.50
CA VAL A 250 -17.92 0.45 29.55
C VAL A 250 -17.22 0.59 30.91
N SER A 251 -15.91 0.37 30.96
CA SER A 251 -15.12 0.53 32.20
C SER A 251 -15.02 1.98 32.69
N ALA A 252 -15.22 2.98 31.83
CA ALA A 252 -15.33 4.37 32.24
C ALA A 252 -16.70 4.70 32.84
N ILE A 253 -17.77 4.06 32.36
CA ILE A 253 -19.15 4.22 32.86
C ILE A 253 -19.34 3.45 34.18
N GLU A 254 -18.70 2.30 34.37
CA GLU A 254 -18.78 1.51 35.61
C GLU A 254 -17.99 2.12 36.80
N ARG A 255 -17.14 3.14 36.53
CA ARG A 255 -16.33 3.84 37.53
C ARG A 255 -16.92 5.20 37.94
N THR A 256 -18.05 5.60 37.37
CA THR A 256 -18.82 6.81 37.69
C THR A 256 -20.12 6.45 38.36
#